data_AF-A0AAU7QBZ3-F1
#
_entry.id   AF-A0AAU7QBZ3-F1
#
_cell.length_a   1.000
_cell.length_b   1.000
_cell.length_c   1.000
_cell.angle_alpha   90.00
_cell.angle_beta   90.00
_cell.angle_gamma   90.00
#
_symmetry.space_group_name_H-M   'P 1'
#
loop_
_entity.id
_entity.type
_entity.pdbx_description
1 polymer ?
#
loop_
_entity_poly.entity_id
_entity_poly.type
_entity_poly.pdbx_seq_one_letter_code
_entity_poly.pdbx_strand_id
1 'polypeptide(L)'
;MLVEHYPYVSQWAAPALNQRILAGGDPCSDPQWQASSGFLDAQEYRYWSWRICGIACFQSVLLYLRRQGLSLDPSLASRYAIWRHAMAAKAYIPPAGRFRAGTDLCALRGHDRSSLRYQVSGGCRH
;
A
#
# COMPACT_ATOMS: atom_id res chain seq x y z
N MET A 1 1.67 -25.31 26.39
CA MET A 1 1.57 -25.22 24.92
C MET A 1 2.14 -23.87 24.53
N LEU A 2 3.37 -23.82 24.02
CA LEU A 2 3.97 -22.55 23.59
C LEU A 2 3.34 -22.22 22.24
N VAL A 3 2.48 -21.20 22.19
CA VAL A 3 1.99 -20.66 20.92
C VAL A 3 3.16 -19.90 20.31
N GLU A 4 3.72 -20.43 19.22
CA GLU A 4 4.77 -19.73 18.48
C GLU A 4 4.20 -18.42 17.93
N HIS A 5 4.77 -17.29 18.35
CA HIS A 5 4.24 -15.97 18.00
C HIS A 5 4.69 -15.56 16.59
N TYR A 6 3.87 -15.91 15.60
CA TYR A 6 4.09 -15.47 14.23
C TYR A 6 3.93 -13.94 14.13
N PRO A 7 4.91 -13.21 13.55
CA PRO A 7 4.77 -11.78 13.37
C PRO A 7 3.60 -11.50 12.44
N TYR A 8 2.63 -10.71 12.92
CA TYR A 8 1.46 -10.34 12.15
C TYR A 8 1.51 -8.87 11.77
N VAL A 9 1.36 -8.59 10.48
CA VAL A 9 1.21 -7.25 9.92
C VAL A 9 -0.17 -7.16 9.27
N SER A 10 -1.02 -6.26 9.77
CA SER A 10 -2.30 -5.92 9.15
C SER A 10 -2.09 -5.05 7.90
N GLN A 11 -3.11 -4.83 7.06
CA GLN A 11 -3.08 -3.83 5.97
C GLN A 11 -3.30 -2.37 6.46
N TRP A 12 -3.86 -2.23 7.67
CA TRP A 12 -4.00 -0.97 8.40
C TRP A 12 -3.06 -0.96 9.61
N ALA A 13 -2.79 0.20 10.22
CA ALA A 13 -1.80 0.27 11.29
C ALA A 13 -2.40 -0.20 12.62
N ALA A 14 -3.42 0.50 13.11
CA ALA A 14 -4.02 0.29 14.42
C ALA A 14 -5.18 -0.73 14.31
N PRO A 15 -5.08 -1.91 14.94
CA PRO A 15 -6.15 -2.92 14.90
C PRO A 15 -7.51 -2.40 15.42
N ALA A 16 -7.48 -1.50 16.40
CA ALA A 16 -8.67 -0.87 16.97
C ALA A 16 -9.47 -0.04 15.94
N LEU A 17 -8.84 0.39 14.85
CA LEU A 17 -9.48 1.20 13.81
C LEU A 17 -10.05 0.35 12.66
N ASN A 18 -9.75 -0.95 12.61
CA ASN A 18 -10.16 -1.82 11.51
C ASN A 18 -11.70 -1.83 11.32
N GLN A 19 -12.45 -1.99 12.42
CA GLN A 19 -13.92 -1.96 12.38
C GLN A 19 -14.47 -0.64 11.83
N ARG A 20 -13.89 0.49 12.27
CA ARG A 20 -14.25 1.82 11.79
C ARG A 20 -13.96 1.99 10.31
N ILE A 21 -12.79 1.51 9.85
CA ILE A 21 -12.40 1.59 8.44
C ILE A 21 -13.33 0.73 7.58
N LEU A 22 -13.64 -0.50 8.01
CA LEU A 22 -14.60 -1.39 7.35
C LEU A 22 -15.99 -0.77 7.24
N ALA A 23 -16.40 0.03 8.22
CA ALA A 23 -17.65 0.80 8.19
C ALA A 23 -17.61 2.05 7.29
N GLY A 24 -16.55 2.25 6.50
CA GLY A 24 -16.38 3.40 5.60
C GLY A 24 -15.55 4.54 6.18
N GLY A 25 -14.96 4.36 7.37
CA GLY A 25 -14.03 5.29 7.96
C GLY A 25 -12.75 5.44 7.14
N ASP A 26 -12.15 6.61 7.19
CA ASP A 26 -10.93 6.91 6.45
C ASP A 26 -9.69 6.22 7.08
N PRO A 27 -8.96 5.37 6.32
CA PRO A 27 -7.70 4.77 6.78
C PRO A 27 -6.65 5.80 7.20
N CYS A 28 -6.63 7.00 6.60
CA CYS A 28 -5.68 8.05 6.95
C CYS A 28 -6.01 8.74 8.28
N SER A 29 -7.16 8.45 8.89
CA SER A 29 -7.49 8.90 10.25
C SER A 29 -6.74 8.12 11.34
N ASP A 30 -5.94 7.13 10.96
CA ASP A 30 -5.02 6.40 11.85
C ASP A 30 -3.68 7.14 11.98
N PRO A 31 -3.33 7.74 13.12
CA PRO A 31 -2.11 8.54 13.24
C PRO A 31 -0.81 7.75 12.95
N GLN A 32 -0.86 6.41 12.98
CA GLN A 32 0.30 5.56 12.73
C GLN A 32 0.37 5.07 11.28
N TRP A 33 -0.51 5.53 10.38
CA TRP A 33 -0.59 5.03 9.02
C TRP A 33 0.74 5.19 8.26
N GLN A 34 1.39 6.37 8.34
CA GLN A 34 2.67 6.63 7.66
C GLN A 34 3.79 5.76 8.21
N ALA A 35 4.03 5.86 9.53
CA ALA A 35 5.13 5.18 10.20
C ALA A 35 5.05 3.65 10.06
N SER A 36 3.84 3.08 10.11
CA SER A 36 3.66 1.63 10.04
C SER A 36 3.65 1.07 8.61
N SER A 37 3.18 1.84 7.62
CA SER A 37 2.98 1.33 6.25
C SER A 37 4.15 1.69 5.34
N GLY A 38 4.83 2.79 5.63
CA GLY A 38 5.86 3.39 4.79
C GLY A 38 5.31 4.23 3.63
N PHE A 39 3.99 4.34 3.47
CA PHE A 39 3.40 5.26 2.50
C PHE A 39 3.60 6.70 2.99
N LEU A 40 3.92 7.61 2.06
CA LEU A 40 4.10 9.02 2.36
C LEU A 40 2.90 9.86 1.92
N ASP A 41 2.23 9.46 0.85
CA ASP A 41 1.07 10.16 0.30
C ASP A 41 -0.26 9.56 0.81
N ALA A 42 -1.14 10.43 1.28
CA ALA A 42 -2.41 10.04 1.89
C ALA A 42 -3.45 9.57 0.84
N GLN A 43 -3.38 10.06 -0.40
CA GLN A 43 -4.28 9.63 -1.47
C GLN A 43 -3.92 8.22 -1.94
N GLU A 44 -2.62 7.96 -2.10
CA GLU A 44 -2.05 6.67 -2.41
C GLU A 44 -2.37 5.66 -1.31
N TYR A 45 -2.15 6.00 -0.04
CA TYR A 45 -2.48 5.11 1.08
C TYR A 45 -3.98 4.81 1.16
N ARG A 46 -4.85 5.83 0.98
CA ARG A 46 -6.31 5.60 0.91
C ARG A 46 -6.69 4.60 -0.15
N TYR A 47 -6.07 4.69 -1.33
CA TYR A 47 -6.37 3.76 -2.41
C TYR A 47 -5.82 2.35 -2.12
N TRP A 48 -4.56 2.25 -1.70
CA TRP A 48 -3.87 0.96 -1.59
C TRP A 48 -4.13 0.20 -0.31
N SER A 49 -4.42 0.87 0.80
CA SER A 49 -4.69 0.20 2.09
C SER A 49 -5.82 -0.85 2.02
N TRP A 50 -6.76 -0.69 1.09
CA TRP A 50 -7.83 -1.66 0.81
C TRP A 50 -7.41 -2.84 -0.08
N ARG A 51 -6.23 -2.76 -0.71
CA ARG A 51 -5.77 -3.67 -1.79
C ARG A 51 -4.45 -4.37 -1.47
N ILE A 52 -3.79 -3.98 -0.39
CA ILE A 52 -2.47 -4.50 0.01
C ILE A 52 -2.54 -5.59 1.08
N CYS A 53 -3.69 -6.23 1.30
CA CYS A 53 -3.81 -7.32 2.27
C CYS A 53 -2.81 -8.46 1.97
N GLY A 54 -2.64 -8.85 0.70
CA GLY A 54 -1.64 -9.82 0.30
C GLY A 54 -0.20 -9.37 0.55
N ILE A 55 0.09 -8.07 0.37
CA ILE A 55 1.42 -7.47 0.67
C ILE A 55 1.69 -7.48 2.17
N ALA A 56 0.69 -7.21 3.01
CA ALA A 56 0.81 -7.27 4.46
C ALA A 56 1.05 -8.71 4.95
N CYS A 57 0.33 -9.69 4.39
CA CYS A 57 0.59 -11.10 4.65
C CYS A 57 2.01 -11.50 4.22
N PHE A 58 2.47 -11.05 3.06
CA PHE A 58 3.83 -11.32 2.61
C PHE A 58 4.88 -10.70 3.52
N GLN A 59 4.68 -9.47 4.00
CA GLN A 59 5.59 -8.86 4.98
C GLN A 59 5.63 -9.68 6.29
N SER A 60 4.50 -10.23 6.74
CA SER A 60 4.46 -11.12 7.91
C SER A 60 5.36 -12.35 7.72
N VAL A 61 5.32 -12.98 6.54
CA VAL A 61 6.23 -14.09 6.16
C VAL A 61 7.69 -13.65 6.14
N LEU A 62 7.99 -12.51 5.52
CA LEU A 62 9.34 -11.97 5.48
C LEU A 62 9.89 -11.73 6.90
N LEU A 63 9.10 -11.13 7.78
CA LEU A 63 9.50 -10.91 9.18
C LEU A 63 9.74 -12.23 9.92
N TYR A 64 8.91 -13.24 9.67
CA TYR A 64 9.12 -14.58 10.23
C TYR A 64 10.45 -15.17 9.73
N LEU A 65 10.69 -15.20 8.42
CA LEU A 65 11.93 -15.73 7.85
C LEU A 65 13.17 -14.99 8.34
N ARG A 66 13.08 -13.67 8.52
CA ARG A 66 14.15 -12.87 9.12
C ARG A 66 14.48 -13.30 10.55
N ARG A 67 13.46 -13.64 11.35
CA ARG A 67 13.67 -14.21 12.71
C ARG A 67 14.33 -15.59 12.66
N GLN A 68 14.10 -16.34 11.58
CA GLN A 68 14.76 -17.63 11.33
C GLN A 68 16.18 -17.50 10.73
N GLY A 69 16.70 -16.27 10.59
CA GLY A 69 18.07 -16.03 10.13
C GLY A 69 18.22 -15.75 8.64
N LEU A 70 17.12 -15.67 7.88
CA LEU A 70 17.19 -15.24 6.47
C LEU A 70 17.57 -13.74 6.41
N SER A 71 18.67 -13.43 5.72
CA SER A 71 19.00 -12.04 5.38
C SER A 71 18.07 -11.57 4.27
N LEU A 72 17.28 -10.53 4.53
CA LEU A 72 16.37 -9.93 3.56
C LEU A 72 16.98 -8.67 2.97
N ASP A 73 16.68 -8.44 1.69
CA ASP A 73 16.98 -7.17 1.03
C ASP A 73 16.30 -6.01 1.80
N PRO A 74 17.05 -4.97 2.24
CA PRO A 74 16.49 -3.78 2.86
C PRO A 74 15.39 -3.09 2.03
N SER A 75 15.36 -3.30 0.71
CA SER A 75 14.31 -2.81 -0.18
C SER A 75 12.91 -3.41 0.11
N LEU A 76 12.83 -4.46 0.94
CA LEU A 76 11.57 -5.09 1.37
C LEU A 76 11.15 -4.72 2.82
N ALA A 77 11.70 -3.64 3.38
CA ALA A 77 11.53 -3.30 4.79
C ALA A 77 10.10 -2.87 5.21
N SER A 78 9.24 -2.42 4.28
CA SER A 78 7.89 -1.93 4.59
C SER A 78 6.85 -2.39 3.56
N ARG A 79 5.56 -2.35 3.92
CA ARG A 79 4.45 -2.62 2.97
C ARG A 79 4.57 -1.76 1.72
N TYR A 80 4.87 -0.47 1.89
CA TYR A 80 5.10 0.44 0.76
C TYR A 80 6.26 -0.02 -0.12
N ALA A 81 7.39 -0.41 0.47
CA ALA A 81 8.55 -0.82 -0.30
C ALA A 81 8.27 -2.10 -1.11
N ILE A 82 7.67 -3.11 -0.46
CA ILE A 82 7.22 -4.34 -1.13
C ILE A 82 6.19 -4.02 -2.23
N TRP A 83 5.22 -3.16 -1.95
CA TRP A 83 4.22 -2.73 -2.93
C TRP A 83 4.87 -2.07 -4.15
N ARG A 84 5.87 -1.20 -3.98
CA ARG A 84 6.61 -0.59 -5.11
C ARG A 84 7.25 -1.63 -6.01
N HIS A 85 7.88 -2.65 -5.43
CA HIS A 85 8.44 -3.77 -6.20
C HIS A 85 7.36 -4.55 -6.95
N ALA A 86 6.24 -4.85 -6.30
CA ALA A 86 5.11 -5.54 -6.91
C ALA A 86 4.53 -4.74 -8.10
N MET A 87 4.39 -3.41 -7.97
CA MET A 87 3.91 -2.55 -9.04
C MET A 87 4.90 -2.46 -10.20
N ALA A 88 6.20 -2.34 -9.93
CA ALA A 88 7.24 -2.36 -10.96
C ALA A 88 7.24 -3.67 -11.75
N ALA A 89 6.95 -4.79 -11.08
CA ALA A 89 6.80 -6.12 -11.69
C ALA A 89 5.43 -6.35 -12.34
N LYS A 90 4.51 -5.38 -12.31
CA LYS A 90 3.13 -5.49 -12.82
C LYS A 90 2.33 -6.64 -12.17
N ALA A 91 2.63 -6.95 -10.90
CA ALA A 91 1.95 -7.99 -10.13
C ALA A 91 0.51 -7.60 -9.71
N TYR A 92 0.11 -6.35 -9.94
CA TYR A 92 -1.26 -5.88 -9.80
C TYR A 92 -1.65 -5.05 -11.01
N ILE A 93 -2.81 -5.37 -11.59
CA ILE A 93 -3.38 -4.63 -12.71
C ILE A 93 -4.53 -3.78 -12.16
N PRO A 94 -4.39 -2.45 -12.10
CA PRO A 94 -5.47 -1.60 -11.64
C PRO A 94 -6.67 -1.69 -12.59
N PRO A 95 -7.91 -1.75 -12.07
CA PRO A 95 -9.09 -1.63 -12.89
C PRO A 95 -9.02 -0.30 -13.67
N ALA A 96 -9.38 -0.35 -14.95
CA ALA A 96 -9.31 0.80 -15.84
C ALA A 96 -9.95 2.05 -15.19
N GLY A 97 -9.20 3.16 -15.19
CA GLY A 97 -9.70 4.46 -14.73
C GLY A 97 -9.74 4.73 -13.22
N ARG A 98 -9.33 3.80 -12.34
CA ARG A 98 -9.46 3.99 -10.87
C ARG A 98 -8.20 4.44 -10.12
N PHE A 99 -7.02 4.36 -10.73
CA PHE A 99 -5.79 4.84 -10.08
C PHE A 99 -4.75 5.21 -11.13
N ARG A 100 -4.33 6.48 -11.12
CA ARG A 100 -3.08 6.93 -11.71
C ARG A 100 -2.22 7.39 -10.54
N ALA A 101 -1.25 6.57 -10.13
CA ALA A 101 -0.17 7.08 -9.28
C ALA A 101 0.39 8.33 -9.95
N GLY A 102 0.57 9.41 -9.18
CA GLY A 102 1.21 10.61 -9.67
C GLY A 102 2.53 10.22 -10.33
N THR A 103 2.56 10.35 -11.66
CA THR A 103 3.73 10.47 -12.54
C THR A 103 4.95 9.61 -12.19
N ASP A 104 5.23 8.66 -13.09
CA ASP A 104 6.58 8.16 -13.42
C ASP A 104 7.13 6.94 -12.69
N LEU A 105 6.39 5.83 -12.68
CA LEU A 105 7.04 4.50 -12.69
C LEU A 105 7.30 3.96 -14.12
N CYS A 106 6.65 4.54 -15.14
CA CYS A 106 6.82 4.14 -16.55
C CYS A 106 7.47 5.20 -17.46
N ALA A 107 7.82 6.40 -17.00
CA ALA A 107 8.43 7.43 -17.85
C ALA A 107 9.92 7.21 -18.17
N LEU A 108 10.44 5.99 -18.00
CA LEU A 108 11.77 5.62 -18.49
C LEU A 108 11.79 5.16 -19.95
N ARG A 109 10.65 5.01 -20.66
CA ARG A 109 10.67 4.84 -22.12
C ARG A 109 9.50 5.58 -22.78
N GLY A 110 9.84 6.54 -23.63
CA GLY A 110 8.93 7.55 -24.14
C GLY A 110 7.83 7.02 -25.07
N HIS A 111 6.70 7.75 -25.08
CA HIS A 111 5.97 8.16 -26.28
C HIS A 111 4.82 9.12 -25.91
N ASP A 112 4.76 10.21 -26.69
CA ASP A 112 3.65 11.12 -27.04
C ASP A 112 2.62 11.58 -25.99
N ARG A 113 2.44 12.91 -25.92
CA ARG A 113 1.85 13.73 -24.85
C ARG A 113 0.50 14.37 -25.21
N SER A 114 -0.23 13.87 -26.20
CA SER A 114 -1.25 14.67 -26.88
C SER A 114 -2.72 14.34 -26.62
N SER A 115 -3.13 13.83 -25.45
CA SER A 115 -4.56 13.87 -25.06
C SER A 115 -4.83 13.33 -23.66
N LEU A 116 -4.85 14.18 -22.64
CA LEU A 116 -5.51 13.90 -21.35
C LEU A 116 -5.94 15.23 -20.72
N ARG A 117 -7.14 15.69 -21.12
CA ARG A 117 -7.88 16.69 -20.36
C ARG A 117 -8.46 15.98 -19.13
N TYR A 118 -8.16 16.52 -17.97
CA TYR A 118 -8.65 16.07 -16.67
C TYR A 118 -9.90 16.89 -16.33
N GLN A 119 -11.02 16.22 -16.08
CA GLN A 119 -12.19 16.81 -15.45
C GLN A 119 -12.57 15.94 -14.25
N VAL A 120 -12.46 16.51 -13.05
CA VAL A 120 -12.98 15.92 -11.81
C VAL A 120 -14.35 16.52 -11.59
N SER A 121 -15.38 15.81 -12.01
CA SER A 121 -16.75 16.10 -11.58
C SER A 121 -16.95 15.43 -10.22
N GLY A 122 -16.71 16.19 -9.16
CA GLY A 122 -16.89 15.72 -7.78
C GLY A 122 -16.56 16.83 -6.79
N GLY A 123 -17.34 17.92 -6.81
CA GLY A 123 -17.16 19.04 -5.90
C GLY A 123 -17.45 18.65 -4.44
N CYS A 124 -16.49 18.88 -3.56
CA CYS A 124 -16.74 19.00 -2.12
C CYS A 124 -17.44 20.35 -1.88
N ARG A 125 -18.70 20.30 -1.45
CA ARG A 125 -19.37 21.46 -0.84
C ARG A 125 -18.90 21.56 0.62
N HIS A 126 -18.42 22.74 1.00
CA HIS A 126 -18.41 23.20 2.39
C HIS A 126 -19.80 23.76 2.72
#